data_AF-A0A949YFE3-F1
#
_entry.id   AF-A0A949YFE3-F1
#
_cell.length_a   1.000
_cell.length_b   1.000
_cell.length_c   1.000
_cell.angle_alpha   90.00
_cell.angle_beta   90.00
_cell.angle_gamma   90.00
#
_symmetry.space_group_name_H-M   'P 1'
#
loop_
_entity.id
_entity.type
_entity.pdbx_description
1 polymer ?
#
loop_
_entity_poly.entity_id
_entity_poly.type
_entity_poly.pdbx_seq_one_letter_code
_entity_poly.pdbx_strand_id
1 'polypeptide(L)'
;QVFHDVKEVHGAGQQQLRHVWANVGAWNLIGWWHTLVELWAWDRPQSRLRDRSDSPWDKPERRPSHANRCQELRREALQEEYSSLPSAAGLRPKIRRFIQRLMRRVA
;
A
#
# COMPACT_ATOMS: atom_id res chain seq x y z
N GLN A 1 -0.49 -10.34 15.79
CA GLN A 1 -0.40 -9.34 14.71
C GLN A 1 -0.79 -9.91 13.34
N VAL A 2 -0.07 -10.90 12.77
CA VAL A 2 -0.27 -11.38 11.38
C VAL A 2 -1.73 -11.72 11.05
N PHE A 3 -2.39 -12.57 11.83
CA PHE A 3 -3.79 -12.94 11.58
C PHE A 3 -4.78 -11.77 11.71
N HIS A 4 -4.46 -10.77 12.54
CA HIS A 4 -5.26 -9.54 12.64
C HIS A 4 -5.12 -8.72 11.37
N ASP A 5 -3.90 -8.52 10.88
CA ASP A 5 -3.65 -7.74 9.66
C ASP A 5 -4.23 -8.43 8.41
N VAL A 6 -4.13 -9.76 8.31
CA VAL A 6 -4.74 -10.54 7.23
C VAL A 6 -6.28 -10.42 7.24
N LYS A 7 -6.91 -10.30 8.40
CA LYS A 7 -8.37 -10.15 8.53
C LYS A 7 -8.83 -8.72 8.29
N GLU A 8 -8.21 -7.75 8.95
CA GLU A 8 -8.65 -6.34 8.94
C GLU A 8 -8.19 -5.60 7.69
N VAL A 9 -6.96 -5.85 7.20
CA VAL A 9 -6.41 -5.14 6.03
C VAL A 9 -6.84 -5.80 4.72
N HIS A 10 -6.79 -7.14 4.66
CA HIS A 10 -7.09 -7.88 3.43
C HIS A 10 -8.48 -8.52 3.40
N GLY A 11 -9.23 -8.48 4.50
CA GLY A 11 -10.59 -9.02 4.52
C GLY A 11 -10.66 -10.53 4.34
N ALA A 12 -9.64 -11.30 4.77
CA ALA A 12 -9.56 -12.74 4.48
C ALA A 12 -10.74 -13.57 5.02
N GLY A 13 -11.49 -13.06 6.01
CA GLY A 13 -12.73 -13.67 6.50
C GLY A 13 -14.01 -13.17 5.83
N GLN A 14 -13.93 -12.13 4.99
CA GLN A 14 -15.05 -11.54 4.25
C GLN A 14 -15.22 -12.15 2.85
N GLN A 15 -14.34 -13.09 2.47
CA GLN A 15 -14.43 -13.81 1.21
C GLN A 15 -15.64 -14.75 1.26
N GLN A 16 -16.72 -14.38 0.58
CA GLN A 16 -17.91 -15.22 0.41
C GLN A 16 -18.04 -15.66 -1.05
N LEU A 17 -17.08 -16.44 -1.53
CA LEU A 17 -17.17 -17.00 -2.88
C LEU A 17 -18.11 -18.21 -2.88
N ARG A 18 -18.87 -18.37 -3.96
CA ARG A 18 -19.90 -19.43 -4.09
C ARG A 18 -19.32 -20.85 -4.05
N HIS A 19 -18.03 -21.00 -4.31
CA HIS A 19 -17.36 -22.29 -4.42
C HIS A 19 -16.25 -22.41 -3.39
N VAL A 20 -16.21 -23.53 -2.66
CA VAL A 20 -15.24 -23.73 -1.57
C VAL A 20 -13.79 -23.61 -2.04
N TRP A 21 -13.47 -24.18 -3.21
CA TRP A 21 -12.13 -24.08 -3.78
C TRP A 21 -11.77 -22.66 -4.21
N ALA A 22 -12.77 -21.85 -4.59
CA ALA A 22 -12.54 -20.44 -4.88
C ALA A 22 -12.19 -19.69 -3.58
N ASN A 23 -12.87 -19.96 -2.46
CA ASN A 23 -12.49 -19.41 -1.15
C ASN A 23 -11.09 -19.84 -0.73
N VAL A 24 -10.73 -21.11 -0.93
CA VAL A 24 -9.36 -21.60 -0.65
C VAL A 24 -8.33 -20.86 -1.51
N GLY A 25 -8.60 -20.68 -2.80
CA GLY A 25 -7.73 -19.92 -3.70
C GLY A 25 -7.59 -18.46 -3.26
N ALA A 26 -8.69 -17.82 -2.89
CA ALA A 26 -8.72 -16.44 -2.44
C ALA A 26 -7.99 -16.25 -1.10
N TRP A 27 -8.09 -17.20 -0.17
CA TRP A 27 -7.34 -17.21 1.08
C TRP A 27 -5.83 -17.28 0.81
N ASN A 28 -5.41 -18.18 -0.06
CA ASN A 28 -4.00 -18.32 -0.43
C ASN A 28 -3.49 -17.05 -1.12
N LEU A 29 -4.26 -16.47 -2.05
CA LEU A 29 -3.88 -15.23 -2.73
C LEU A 29 -3.63 -14.08 -1.74
N ILE A 30 -4.51 -13.92 -0.74
CA ILE A 30 -4.30 -12.94 0.33
C ILE A 30 -3.03 -13.25 1.12
N GLY A 31 -2.81 -14.51 1.50
CA GLY A 31 -1.62 -14.93 2.23
C GLY A 31 -0.33 -14.62 1.48
N TRP A 32 -0.31 -14.90 0.17
CA TRP A 32 0.82 -14.55 -0.72
C TRP A 32 1.01 -13.05 -0.79
N TRP A 33 -0.05 -12.30 -1.01
CA TRP A 33 0.03 -10.84 -1.11
C TRP A 33 0.56 -10.21 0.18
N HIS A 34 0.03 -10.61 1.34
CA HIS A 34 0.54 -10.17 2.65
C HIS A 34 2.04 -10.49 2.79
N THR A 35 2.46 -11.70 2.42
CA THR A 35 3.86 -12.14 2.52
C THR A 35 4.76 -11.30 1.62
N LEU A 36 4.36 -11.04 0.37
CA LEU A 36 5.13 -10.22 -0.56
C LEU A 36 5.32 -8.78 -0.05
N VAL A 37 4.29 -8.18 0.56
CA VAL A 37 4.40 -6.83 1.14
C VAL A 37 5.35 -6.82 2.34
N GLU A 38 5.29 -7.82 3.21
CA GLU A 38 6.23 -7.92 4.34
C GLU A 38 7.67 -8.14 3.88
N LEU A 39 7.88 -8.97 2.85
CA LEU A 39 9.20 -9.18 2.25
C LEU A 39 9.74 -7.90 1.60
N TRP A 40 8.90 -7.19 0.84
CA TRP A 40 9.28 -5.90 0.24
C TRP A 40 9.64 -4.85 1.30
N ALA A 41 8.95 -4.84 2.45
CA ALA A 41 9.21 -3.88 3.52
C ALA A 41 10.39 -4.27 4.43
N TRP A 42 10.95 -5.48 4.29
CA TRP A 42 11.89 -6.07 5.24
C TRP A 42 13.17 -5.25 5.43
N ASP A 43 13.73 -4.73 4.35
CA ASP A 43 14.98 -3.96 4.35
C ASP A 43 14.77 -2.44 4.36
N ARG A 44 13.51 -1.99 4.38
CA ARG A 44 13.17 -0.57 4.27
C ARG A 44 13.25 0.13 5.63
N PRO A 45 13.80 1.36 5.69
CA PRO A 45 13.93 2.08 6.94
C PRO A 45 12.54 2.40 7.51
N GLN A 46 12.38 2.21 8.83
CA GLN A 46 11.09 2.45 9.49
C GLN A 46 10.59 3.88 9.31
N SER A 47 11.48 4.87 9.18
CA SER A 47 11.10 6.26 8.92
C SER A 47 10.34 6.44 7.60
N ARG A 48 10.65 5.64 6.57
CA ARG A 48 9.93 5.64 5.29
C ARG A 48 8.54 5.02 5.43
N LEU A 49 8.42 3.97 6.23
CA LEU A 49 7.16 3.26 6.49
C LEU A 49 6.27 3.96 7.54
N ARG A 50 6.69 5.12 8.03
CA ARG A 50 6.11 5.82 9.19
C ARG A 50 5.80 7.27 8.84
N ASP A 51 5.15 7.49 7.70
CA ASP A 51 4.46 8.76 7.49
C ASP A 51 3.21 8.80 8.38
N ARG A 52 3.16 9.80 9.26
CA ARG A 52 2.09 10.00 10.26
C ARG A 52 1.49 11.40 10.17
N SER A 53 1.77 12.12 9.09
CA SER A 53 1.26 13.47 8.86
C SER A 53 -0.26 13.56 8.98
N ASP A 54 -0.98 12.52 8.55
CA ASP A 54 -2.44 12.40 8.66
C ASP A 54 -2.97 11.90 10.01
N SER A 55 -2.10 11.51 10.93
CA SER A 55 -2.49 10.99 12.26
C SER A 55 -1.57 11.53 13.36
N PRO A 56 -1.57 12.85 13.60
CA PRO A 56 -0.69 13.51 14.57
C PRO A 56 -0.93 13.07 16.02
N TRP A 57 -2.06 12.44 16.30
CA TRP A 57 -2.38 11.88 17.62
C TRP A 57 -1.78 10.48 17.86
N ASP A 58 -1.26 9.80 16.83
CA ASP A 58 -0.62 8.48 17.00
C ASP A 58 0.82 8.65 17.48
N LYS A 59 1.31 7.68 18.27
CA LYS A 59 2.66 7.74 18.82
C LYS A 59 3.68 7.68 17.68
N PRO A 60 4.63 8.64 17.61
CA PRO A 60 5.60 8.65 16.54
C PRO A 60 6.34 7.32 16.51
N GLU A 61 6.83 6.83 17.64
CA GLU A 61 7.69 5.64 17.76
C GLU A 61 6.99 4.30 17.48
N ARG A 62 5.67 4.32 17.20
CA ARG A 62 4.91 3.11 16.96
C ARG A 62 5.41 2.40 15.70
N ARG A 63 5.68 1.10 15.83
CA ARG A 63 6.03 0.20 14.71
C ARG A 63 5.04 0.38 13.54
N PRO A 64 5.52 0.46 12.28
CA PRO A 64 4.66 0.47 11.11
C PRO A 64 3.73 -0.75 11.07
N SER A 65 2.45 -0.50 10.79
CA SER A 65 1.45 -1.55 10.57
C SER A 65 1.60 -2.17 9.18
N HIS A 66 0.94 -3.30 8.93
CA HIS A 66 0.84 -3.84 7.58
C HIS A 66 0.16 -2.85 6.62
N ALA A 67 -0.86 -2.12 7.09
CA ALA A 67 -1.52 -1.09 6.31
C ALA A 67 -0.56 0.03 5.86
N ASN A 68 0.33 0.48 6.75
CA ASN A 68 1.35 1.48 6.40
C ASN A 68 2.30 0.95 5.30
N ARG A 69 2.67 -0.33 5.36
CA ARG A 69 3.51 -0.97 4.33
C ARG A 69 2.78 -1.04 2.99
N CYS A 70 1.50 -1.42 2.99
CA CYS A 70 0.68 -1.41 1.78
C CYS A 70 0.53 0.00 1.19
N GLN A 71 0.35 1.03 2.02
CA GLN A 71 0.25 2.42 1.58
C GLN A 71 1.55 2.87 0.92
N GLU A 72 2.70 2.64 1.55
CA GLU A 72 4.00 3.01 0.99
C GLU A 72 4.35 2.23 -0.27
N LEU A 73 4.03 0.93 -0.34
CA LEU A 73 4.22 0.16 -1.57
C LEU A 73 3.37 0.72 -2.71
N ARG A 74 2.10 1.07 -2.44
CA ARG A 74 1.22 1.68 -3.44
C ARG A 74 1.74 3.03 -3.90
N ARG A 75 2.23 3.86 -2.97
CA ARG A 75 2.87 5.15 -3.26
C ARG A 75 4.08 4.97 -4.18
N GLU A 76 4.97 4.02 -3.87
CA GLU A 76 6.15 3.71 -4.68
C GLU A 76 5.76 3.25 -6.09
N ALA A 77 4.82 2.30 -6.20
CA ALA A 77 4.34 1.79 -7.49
C ALA A 77 3.71 2.89 -8.35
N LEU A 78 2.85 3.73 -7.77
CA LEU A 78 2.25 4.85 -8.49
C LEU A 78 3.30 5.88 -8.92
N GLN A 79 4.25 6.21 -8.05
CA GLN A 79 5.32 7.13 -8.38
C GLN A 79 6.17 6.60 -9.54
N GLU A 80 6.52 5.32 -9.53
CA GLU A 80 7.26 4.66 -10.61
C GLU A 80 6.47 4.69 -11.92
N GLU A 81 5.19 4.31 -11.88
CA GLU A 81 4.32 4.32 -13.07
C GLU A 81 4.23 5.72 -13.69
N TYR A 82 3.97 6.75 -12.88
CA TYR A 82 3.89 8.13 -13.37
C TYR A 82 5.23 8.66 -13.89
N SER A 83 6.33 8.34 -13.21
CA SER A 83 7.68 8.74 -13.65
C SER A 83 8.10 8.05 -14.95
N SER A 84 7.58 6.85 -15.23
CA SER A 84 7.88 6.10 -16.45
C SER A 84 7.17 6.67 -17.70
N LEU A 85 6.16 7.53 -17.53
CA LEU A 85 5.37 8.04 -18.65
C LEU A 85 6.24 8.87 -19.61
N PRO A 86 6.37 8.46 -20.89
CA PRO A 86 7.30 9.07 -21.85
C PRO A 86 6.98 10.53 -22.22
N SER A 87 5.84 11.07 -21.77
CA SER A 87 5.40 12.44 -22.03
C SER A 87 5.26 13.30 -20.77
N ALA A 88 5.79 12.89 -19.61
CA ALA A 88 5.73 13.73 -18.40
C ALA A 88 6.30 15.15 -18.63
N ALA A 89 7.29 15.26 -19.52
CA ALA A 89 7.87 16.51 -20.00
C ALA A 89 6.95 17.33 -20.94
N GLY A 90 6.14 16.67 -21.78
CA GLY A 90 5.19 17.28 -22.72
C GLY A 90 3.81 17.60 -22.11
N LEU A 91 3.51 17.09 -20.91
CA LEU A 91 2.29 17.41 -20.19
C LEU A 91 2.19 18.92 -19.92
N ARG A 92 1.01 19.49 -20.21
CA ARG A 92 0.70 20.88 -19.85
C ARG A 92 1.00 21.12 -18.37
N PRO A 93 1.59 22.27 -17.97
CA PRO A 93 1.98 22.54 -16.59
C PRO A 93 0.85 22.39 -15.56
N LYS A 94 -0.41 22.66 -15.96
CA LYS A 94 -1.59 22.45 -15.11
C LYS A 94 -1.81 20.97 -14.76
N ILE A 95 -1.60 20.06 -15.71
CA ILE A 95 -1.76 18.62 -15.54
C ILE A 95 -0.62 18.09 -14.67
N ARG A 96 0.63 18.49 -14.94
CA ARG A 96 1.78 18.11 -14.12
C ARG A 96 1.59 18.51 -12.65
N ARG A 97 1.17 19.76 -12.39
CA ARG A 97 0.86 20.23 -11.03
C ARG A 97 -0.32 19.50 -10.40
N PHE A 98 -1.31 19.08 -11.19
CA PHE A 98 -2.41 18.26 -10.69
C PHE A 98 -1.91 16.88 -10.23
N ILE A 99 -1.14 16.18 -11.08
CA ILE A 99 -0.55 14.88 -10.74
C ILE A 99 0.35 14.99 -9.50
N GLN A 100 1.21 16.01 -9.42
CA GLN A 100 2.06 16.23 -8.24
C GLN A 100 1.25 16.46 -6.96
N ARG A 101 0.15 17.21 -7.04
CA ARG A 101 -0.74 17.41 -5.88
C ARG A 101 -1.47 16.12 -5.50
N LEU A 102 -1.84 15.31 -6.48
CA LEU A 102 -2.50 14.03 -6.26
C LEU A 102 -1.53 13.05 -5.60
N MET A 103 -0.28 12.98 -6.07
CA MET A 103 0.77 12.16 -5.45
C MET A 103 1.09 12.56 -4.01
N ARG A 104 1.05 13.87 -3.68
CA ARG A 104 1.21 14.34 -2.30
C ARG A 104 0.04 14.00 -1.37
N ARG A 105 -1.12 13.59 -1.89
CA ARG A 105 -2.31 13.24 -1.10
C ARG A 105 -2.56 11.74 -1.02
N VAL A 106 -1.93 10.97 -1.90
CA VAL A 106 -1.98 9.50 -1.91
C VAL A 106 -0.82 8.91 -1.09
N ALA A 107 0.28 9.67 -0.97
CA ALA A 107 1.28 9.54 0.08
C ALA A 107 0.65 9.92 1.42
#